data_AF-A0ABD3QDK6-F1
#
_entry.id   AF-A0ABD3QDK6-F1
#
_cell.length_a   1.000
_cell.length_b   1.000
_cell.length_c   1.000
_cell.angle_alpha   90.00
_cell.angle_beta   90.00
_cell.angle_gamma   90.00
#
_symmetry.space_group_name_H-M   'P 1'
#
loop_
_entity.id
_entity.type
_entity.pdbx_description
1 polymer ?
#
loop_
_entity_poly.entity_id
_entity_poly.type
_entity_poly.pdbx_seq_one_letter_code
_entity_poly.pdbx_strand_id
1 'polypeptide(L)'
;MFEQKYEKDPSKHCTITIRLRMELDDERTLLLSNFNYPSMVYVNVDNKKDFRVLNQTIIGNVDLRRYGLGNINAYVEELLDLLTVYYFLEDGAISLFLWRSSSIIPIPLLDLRNFSLKWVDLGLPLHSILAFLCATRIIEHPELIPTYSLGCIAWLLIVTMEMTSHNPNPWKRSKPMSKMVYSLIVGKNATGAQTIKPNENLDALTEHDKKWKQRLKDAEEKAAKRALEYAKEQEEYLKQMEEIGDERDTDISTKLGGFSVDPTKRWLLPIQEWLGIICEWIRVLKNIIIWEECYISFWIALGSFLLSIISYFIPWAFITRWALRIIGKFFNSSIVI
;
A
#
# COMPACT_ATOMS: atom_id res chain seq x y z
N MET A 1 -2.70 31.42 -19.48
CA MET A 1 -3.62 32.48 -19.01
C MET A 1 -5.03 31.95 -19.25
N PHE A 2 -5.73 31.52 -18.20
CA PHE A 2 -7.05 30.87 -18.30
C PHE A 2 -8.09 31.72 -17.58
N GLU A 3 -9.08 32.22 -18.29
CA GLU A 3 -10.31 32.78 -17.71
C GLU A 3 -11.35 31.65 -17.61
N GLN A 4 -11.50 31.08 -16.41
CA GLN A 4 -12.71 30.36 -16.06
C GLN A 4 -13.68 31.36 -15.43
N LYS A 5 -14.83 31.60 -16.08
CA LYS A 5 -15.96 32.30 -15.47
C LYS A 5 -16.49 31.46 -14.30
N TYR A 6 -16.02 31.76 -13.10
CA TYR A 6 -16.63 31.27 -11.87
C TYR A 6 -17.76 32.22 -11.46
N GLU A 7 -18.95 31.66 -11.33
CA GLU A 7 -20.07 32.31 -10.66
C GLU A 7 -19.72 32.43 -9.17
N LYS A 8 -19.45 33.66 -8.73
CA LYS A 8 -18.99 33.98 -7.38
C LYS A 8 -20.14 33.80 -6.38
N ASP A 9 -20.15 32.66 -5.70
CA ASP A 9 -20.88 32.49 -4.44
C ASP A 9 -19.93 32.91 -3.30
N PRO A 10 -20.06 34.12 -2.70
CA PRO A 10 -19.12 34.65 -1.71
C PRO A 10 -19.09 33.85 -0.39
N SER A 11 -20.01 32.89 -0.22
CA SER A 11 -20.07 32.00 0.93
C SER A 11 -19.27 30.70 0.76
N LYS A 12 -18.85 30.36 -0.46
CA LYS A 12 -18.12 29.12 -0.75
C LYS A 12 -16.62 29.39 -0.81
N HIS A 13 -15.90 28.84 0.15
CA HIS A 13 -14.44 28.76 0.08
C HIS A 13 -14.05 28.04 -1.23
N CYS A 14 -13.45 28.76 -2.18
CA CYS A 14 -12.92 28.17 -3.39
C CYS A 14 -11.64 27.40 -3.06
N THR A 15 -11.62 26.09 -3.30
CA THR A 15 -10.40 25.29 -3.20
C THR A 15 -9.56 25.48 -4.45
N ILE A 16 -8.47 26.25 -4.34
CA ILE A 16 -7.48 26.37 -5.42
C ILE A 16 -6.53 25.18 -5.33
N THR A 17 -6.54 24.32 -6.34
CA THR A 17 -5.58 23.21 -6.45
C THR A 17 -4.44 23.62 -7.37
N ILE A 18 -3.25 23.86 -6.81
CA ILE A 18 -2.03 24.14 -7.58
C ILE A 18 -1.29 22.81 -7.77
N ARG A 19 -0.92 22.48 -9.01
CA ARG A 19 -0.08 21.31 -9.32
C ARG A 19 1.23 21.77 -9.93
N LEU A 20 2.33 21.35 -9.33
CA LEU A 20 3.68 21.67 -9.78
C LEU A 20 4.24 20.50 -10.58
N ARG A 21 4.80 20.79 -11.75
CA ARG A 21 5.55 19.82 -12.56
C ARG A 21 7.02 20.17 -12.44
N MET A 22 7.81 19.22 -11.95
CA MET A 22 9.27 19.35 -11.91
C MET A 22 9.85 18.55 -13.09
N GLU A 23 10.56 19.23 -13.98
CA GLU A 23 11.35 18.61 -15.03
C GLU A 23 12.77 18.42 -14.54
N LEU A 24 13.32 17.23 -14.77
CA LEU A 24 14.66 16.86 -14.34
C LEU A 24 15.47 16.49 -15.57
N ASP A 25 16.62 17.13 -15.72
CA ASP A 25 17.53 16.91 -16.85
C ASP A 25 18.11 15.48 -16.81
N ASP A 26 18.42 14.99 -15.61
CA ASP A 26 18.97 13.65 -15.39
C ASP A 26 18.11 12.85 -14.39
N GLU A 27 17.29 11.95 -14.95
CA GLU A 27 16.44 11.03 -14.18
C GLU A 27 17.26 9.99 -13.39
N ARG A 28 18.48 9.68 -13.83
CA ARG A 28 19.36 8.74 -13.11
C ARG A 28 19.83 9.32 -11.80
N THR A 29 20.18 10.62 -11.78
CA THR A 29 20.56 11.30 -10.53
C THR A 29 19.43 11.23 -9.51
N LEU A 30 18.17 11.39 -9.94
CA LEU A 30 17.02 11.22 -9.04
C LEU A 30 16.84 9.77 -8.57
N LEU A 31 16.99 8.79 -9.46
CA LEU A 31 16.93 7.36 -9.09
C LEU A 31 17.97 7.02 -8.01
N LEU A 32 19.20 7.49 -8.18
CA LEU A 32 20.32 7.26 -7.26
C LEU A 32 20.21 8.09 -5.97
N SER A 33 19.58 9.28 -6.01
CA SER A 33 19.42 10.10 -4.80
C SER A 33 18.52 9.48 -3.75
N ASN A 34 17.67 8.49 -4.10
CA ASN A 34 16.87 7.76 -3.12
C ASN A 34 17.70 6.92 -2.14
N PHE A 35 18.97 6.64 -2.46
CA PHE A 35 19.89 6.01 -1.51
C PHE A 35 20.54 6.99 -0.55
N ASN A 36 20.46 8.29 -0.85
CA ASN A 36 20.97 9.31 0.05
C ASN A 36 19.90 9.62 1.08
N TYR A 37 20.32 9.74 2.33
CA TYR A 37 19.43 10.23 3.37
C TYR A 37 18.95 11.64 2.98
N PRO A 38 17.65 11.95 3.10
CA PRO A 38 17.17 13.29 2.80
C PRO A 38 17.93 14.30 3.66
N SER A 39 18.53 15.30 3.01
CA SER A 39 19.25 16.35 3.72
C SER A 39 18.29 17.09 4.65
N MET A 40 18.65 17.26 5.92
CA MET A 40 17.86 18.06 6.84
C MET A 40 17.80 19.51 6.34
N VAL A 41 16.60 19.98 6.03
CA VAL A 41 16.36 21.37 5.65
C VAL A 41 15.97 22.14 6.91
N TYR A 42 16.84 23.04 7.36
CA TYR A 42 16.54 23.96 8.46
C TYR A 42 15.88 25.20 7.88
N VAL A 43 14.61 25.41 8.23
CA VAL A 43 13.89 26.64 7.90
C VAL A 43 13.90 27.53 9.13
N ASN A 44 14.74 28.58 9.10
CA ASN A 44 14.73 29.60 10.14
C ASN A 44 13.58 30.57 9.90
N VAL A 45 12.79 30.82 10.94
CA VAL A 45 11.61 31.68 10.88
C VAL A 45 11.65 32.68 12.03
N ASP A 46 11.59 33.97 11.73
CA ASP A 46 11.74 35.03 12.73
C ASP A 46 10.50 35.15 13.64
N ASN A 47 9.31 34.88 13.09
CA ASN A 47 8.05 35.04 13.80
C ASN A 47 7.46 33.70 14.28
N LYS A 48 6.95 33.69 15.52
CA LYS A 48 6.22 32.55 16.08
C LYS A 48 4.95 32.18 15.29
N LYS A 49 4.31 33.17 14.64
CA LYS A 49 3.12 32.93 13.80
C LYS A 49 3.48 32.14 12.55
N ASP A 50 4.52 32.57 11.85
CA ASP A 50 5.01 31.92 10.64
C ASP A 50 5.53 30.51 10.96
N PHE A 51 6.20 30.35 12.11
CA PHE A 51 6.58 29.02 12.61
C PHE A 51 5.37 28.11 12.84
N ARG A 52 4.28 28.62 13.44
CA ARG A 52 3.06 27.83 13.63
C ARG A 52 2.42 27.43 12.31
N VAL A 53 2.34 28.36 11.35
CA VAL A 53 1.81 28.07 10.00
C VAL A 53 2.67 27.03 9.30
N LEU A 54 4.00 27.17 9.36
CA LEU A 54 4.94 26.23 8.76
C LEU A 54 4.84 24.85 9.43
N ASN A 55 4.82 24.80 10.76
CA ASN A 55 4.66 23.57 11.52
C ASN A 55 3.31 22.88 11.24
N GLN A 56 2.23 23.67 11.13
CA GLN A 56 0.90 23.18 10.77
C GLN A 56 0.83 22.69 9.31
N THR A 57 1.65 23.28 8.43
CA THR A 57 1.77 22.87 7.03
C THR A 57 2.54 21.55 6.89
N ILE A 58 3.60 21.37 7.70
CA ILE A 58 4.47 20.19 7.65
C ILE A 58 3.85 19.01 8.41
N ILE A 59 3.41 19.24 9.65
CA ILE A 59 2.89 18.18 10.55
C ILE A 59 1.38 17.97 10.34
N GLY A 60 0.68 18.98 9.85
CA GLY A 60 -0.77 19.01 9.74
C GLY A 60 -1.44 19.83 10.85
N ASN A 61 -2.76 19.95 10.76
CA ASN A 61 -3.57 20.74 11.69
C ASN A 61 -3.66 20.14 13.11
N VAL A 62 -3.51 18.82 13.21
CA VAL A 62 -3.71 18.07 14.44
C VAL A 62 -2.38 17.46 14.88
N ASP A 63 -1.96 17.78 16.09
CA ASP A 63 -0.80 17.12 16.71
C ASP A 63 -1.23 15.73 17.20
N LEU A 64 -0.98 14.72 16.34
CA LEU A 64 -1.32 13.32 16.60
C LEU A 64 -0.51 12.70 17.75
N ARG A 65 0.57 13.36 18.20
CA ARG A 65 1.39 12.91 19.34
C ARG A 65 0.78 13.27 20.69
N ARG A 66 -0.09 14.28 20.73
CA ARG A 66 -0.79 14.66 21.96
C ARG A 66 -1.81 13.59 22.33
N TYR A 67 -1.86 13.16 23.59
CA TYR A 67 -2.91 12.23 24.03
C TYR A 67 -4.30 12.84 23.84
N GLY A 68 -5.19 12.10 23.18
CA GLY A 68 -6.59 12.48 23.03
C GLY A 68 -7.39 11.44 22.25
N LEU A 69 -8.61 11.15 22.69
CA LEU A 69 -9.51 10.22 22.00
C LEU A 69 -9.76 10.61 20.53
N GLY A 70 -9.81 11.92 20.25
CA GLY A 70 -9.90 12.42 18.87
C GLY A 70 -8.73 12.01 17.99
N ASN A 71 -7.51 11.91 18.54
CA ASN A 71 -6.33 11.48 17.80
C ASN A 71 -6.34 9.97 17.56
N ILE A 72 -6.84 9.18 18.53
CA ILE A 72 -7.03 7.74 18.36
C ILE A 72 -8.05 7.49 17.25
N ASN A 73 -9.18 8.21 17.25
CA ASN A 73 -10.17 8.11 16.18
C ASN A 73 -9.58 8.55 14.83
N ALA A 74 -8.75 9.60 14.80
CA ALA A 74 -8.06 10.00 13.57
C ALA A 74 -7.12 8.90 13.04
N TYR A 75 -6.38 8.20 13.90
CA TYR A 75 -5.59 7.03 13.49
C TYR A 75 -6.47 5.88 12.99
N VAL A 76 -7.62 5.64 13.62
CA VAL A 76 -8.57 4.61 13.17
C VAL A 76 -9.15 4.98 11.81
N GLU A 77 -9.58 6.23 11.59
CA GLU A 77 -10.05 6.73 10.29
C GLU A 77 -8.98 6.57 9.22
N GLU A 78 -7.72 6.88 9.54
CA GLU A 78 -6.61 6.66 8.63
C GLU A 78 -6.36 5.18 8.30
N LEU A 79 -6.42 4.30 9.31
CA LEU A 79 -6.34 2.85 9.10
C LEU A 79 -7.49 2.32 8.23
N LEU A 80 -8.68 2.93 8.33
CA LEU A 80 -9.81 2.64 7.44
C LEU A 80 -9.55 3.14 6.02
N ASP A 81 -8.95 4.31 5.85
CA ASP A 81 -8.52 4.80 4.53
C ASP A 81 -7.47 3.87 3.89
N LEU A 82 -6.64 3.21 4.71
CA LEU A 82 -5.66 2.22 4.25
C LEU A 82 -6.30 0.91 3.75
N LEU A 83 -7.58 0.66 4.07
CA LEU A 83 -8.34 -0.46 3.49
C LEU A 83 -8.43 -0.36 1.96
N THR A 84 -8.33 0.85 1.41
CA THR A 84 -8.24 1.05 -0.06
C THR A 84 -7.05 0.30 -0.67
N VAL A 85 -5.90 0.29 0.02
CA VAL A 85 -4.68 -0.42 -0.40
C VAL A 85 -4.91 -1.92 -0.39
N TYR A 86 -5.61 -2.42 0.62
CA TYR A 86 -5.98 -3.83 0.72
C TYR A 86 -6.79 -4.26 -0.51
N TYR A 87 -7.76 -3.47 -0.98
CA TYR A 87 -8.51 -3.80 -2.20
C TYR A 87 -7.64 -3.81 -3.47
N PHE A 88 -6.63 -2.92 -3.56
CA PHE A 88 -5.66 -2.99 -4.65
C PHE A 88 -4.83 -4.27 -4.61
N LEU A 89 -4.41 -4.70 -3.41
CA LEU A 89 -3.69 -5.96 -3.23
C LEU A 89 -4.58 -7.17 -3.54
N GLU A 90 -5.84 -7.14 -3.12
CA GLU A 90 -6.83 -8.17 -3.40
C GLU A 90 -7.07 -8.30 -4.90
N ASP A 91 -7.31 -7.19 -5.63
CA ASP A 91 -7.45 -7.21 -7.08
C ASP A 91 -6.18 -7.73 -7.77
N GLY A 92 -4.99 -7.35 -7.28
CA GLY A 92 -3.72 -7.87 -7.77
C GLY A 92 -3.61 -9.39 -7.57
N ALA A 93 -3.94 -9.89 -6.38
CA ALA A 93 -3.96 -11.31 -6.06
C ALA A 93 -5.01 -12.08 -6.88
N ILE A 94 -6.21 -11.54 -7.04
CA ILE A 94 -7.26 -12.12 -7.88
C ILE A 94 -6.79 -12.20 -9.34
N SER A 95 -6.16 -11.14 -9.86
CA SER A 95 -5.57 -11.14 -11.20
C SER A 95 -4.51 -12.24 -11.36
N LEU A 96 -3.69 -12.44 -10.32
CA LEU A 96 -2.70 -13.51 -10.28
C LEU A 96 -3.33 -14.90 -10.32
N PHE A 97 -4.36 -15.18 -9.52
CA PHE A 97 -4.92 -16.53 -9.38
C PHE A 97 -6.00 -16.89 -10.42
N LEU A 98 -6.78 -15.92 -10.91
CA LEU A 98 -7.96 -16.19 -11.75
C LEU A 98 -7.72 -16.12 -13.27
N TRP A 99 -6.48 -16.30 -13.74
CA TRP A 99 -6.16 -16.30 -15.18
C TRP A 99 -6.66 -15.07 -15.93
N ARG A 100 -6.68 -13.92 -15.25
CA ARG A 100 -7.18 -12.67 -15.83
C ARG A 100 -6.10 -12.09 -16.75
N SER A 101 -6.47 -11.66 -17.95
CA SER A 101 -5.55 -10.95 -18.82
C SER A 101 -5.26 -9.56 -18.24
N SER A 102 -4.03 -9.35 -17.76
CA SER A 102 -3.53 -8.03 -17.36
C SER A 102 -2.70 -7.37 -18.45
N SER A 103 -1.92 -8.18 -19.18
CA SER A 103 -0.98 -7.69 -20.18
C SER A 103 -1.62 -7.75 -21.56
N ILE A 104 -1.75 -6.59 -22.21
CA ILE A 104 -2.15 -6.47 -23.60
C ILE A 104 -0.89 -6.43 -24.44
N ILE A 105 -0.67 -7.46 -25.25
CA ILE A 105 0.43 -7.50 -26.22
C ILE A 105 -0.16 -7.25 -27.60
N PRO A 106 0.25 -6.19 -28.31
CA PRO A 106 -0.15 -5.98 -29.69
C PRO A 106 0.60 -7.01 -30.56
N ILE A 107 -0.12 -7.96 -31.11
CA ILE A 107 0.45 -8.99 -31.99
C ILE A 107 0.07 -8.65 -33.43
N PRO A 108 1.03 -8.67 -34.37
CA PRO A 108 0.71 -8.49 -35.79
C PRO A 108 0.06 -9.78 -36.32
N LEU A 109 -1.22 -9.72 -36.64
CA LEU A 109 -1.94 -10.79 -37.32
C LEU A 109 -1.99 -10.51 -38.81
N LEU A 110 -1.55 -11.49 -39.60
CA LEU A 110 -1.56 -11.42 -41.06
C LEU A 110 -2.96 -11.78 -41.56
N ASP A 111 -3.69 -10.79 -42.06
CA ASP A 111 -5.00 -11.01 -42.68
C ASP A 111 -4.79 -11.62 -44.06
N LEU A 112 -4.90 -12.96 -44.15
CA LEU A 112 -4.70 -13.72 -45.39
C LEU A 112 -5.63 -13.31 -46.53
N ARG A 113 -6.77 -12.68 -46.23
CA ARG A 113 -7.72 -12.24 -47.28
C ARG A 113 -7.23 -11.00 -48.01
N ASN A 114 -6.59 -10.08 -47.28
CA ASN A 114 -6.17 -8.78 -47.78
C ASN A 114 -4.65 -8.62 -47.87
N PHE A 115 -3.89 -9.66 -47.46
CA PHE A 115 -2.44 -9.61 -47.27
C PHE A 115 -1.99 -8.38 -46.46
N SER A 116 -2.81 -7.93 -45.51
CA SER A 116 -2.54 -6.77 -44.69
C SER A 116 -2.17 -7.16 -43.26
N LEU A 117 -1.26 -6.40 -42.65
CA LEU A 117 -0.79 -6.63 -41.29
C LEU A 117 -1.67 -5.85 -40.32
N LYS A 118 -2.55 -6.53 -39.60
CA LYS A 118 -3.45 -5.91 -38.61
C LYS A 118 -2.90 -6.17 -37.22
N TRP A 119 -2.67 -5.10 -36.45
CA TRP A 119 -2.32 -5.21 -35.04
C TRP A 119 -3.56 -5.53 -34.24
N VAL A 120 -3.54 -6.65 -33.51
CA VAL A 120 -4.63 -7.05 -32.61
C VAL A 120 -4.06 -7.17 -31.22
N ASP A 121 -4.75 -6.53 -30.29
CA ASP A 121 -4.45 -6.53 -28.87
C ASP A 121 -4.87 -7.87 -28.26
N LEU A 122 -3.89 -8.75 -28.00
CA LEU A 122 -4.13 -10.02 -27.33
C LEU A 122 -3.84 -9.88 -25.83
N GLY A 123 -4.87 -10.09 -25.02
CA GLY A 123 -4.73 -10.15 -23.56
C GLY A 123 -4.21 -11.51 -23.11
N LEU A 124 -3.00 -11.56 -22.56
CA LEU A 124 -2.40 -12.80 -22.03
C LEU A 124 -2.34 -12.76 -20.50
N PRO A 125 -2.73 -13.84 -19.80
CA PRO A 125 -2.61 -13.94 -18.34
C PRO A 125 -1.19 -14.35 -17.93
N LEU A 126 -0.18 -13.57 -18.35
CA LEU A 126 1.23 -13.88 -18.13
C LEU A 126 1.55 -14.10 -16.66
N HIS A 127 0.94 -13.30 -15.79
CA HIS A 127 1.12 -13.44 -14.36
C HIS A 127 0.57 -14.78 -13.84
N SER A 128 -0.64 -15.17 -14.20
CA SER A 128 -1.20 -16.45 -13.75
C SER A 128 -0.40 -17.65 -14.26
N ILE A 129 0.10 -17.60 -15.50
CA ILE A 129 1.00 -18.63 -16.06
C ILE A 129 2.27 -18.74 -15.21
N LEU A 130 2.90 -17.61 -14.89
CA LEU A 130 4.11 -17.58 -14.08
C LEU A 130 3.83 -18.09 -12.66
N ALA A 131 2.71 -17.72 -12.04
CA ALA A 131 2.31 -18.20 -10.70
C ALA A 131 2.19 -19.71 -10.69
N PHE A 132 1.51 -20.24 -11.70
CA PHE A 132 1.30 -21.67 -11.84
C PHE A 132 2.63 -22.41 -11.96
N LEU A 133 3.53 -21.95 -12.83
CA LEU A 133 4.87 -22.55 -12.99
C LEU A 133 5.74 -22.44 -11.74
N CYS A 134 5.67 -21.31 -11.02
CA CYS A 134 6.36 -21.14 -9.74
C CYS A 134 5.79 -22.08 -8.67
N ALA A 135 4.47 -22.19 -8.58
CA ALA A 135 3.80 -23.04 -7.60
C ALA A 135 4.10 -24.53 -7.83
N THR A 136 4.05 -25.01 -9.08
CA THR A 136 4.43 -26.40 -9.39
C THR A 136 5.88 -26.66 -9.00
N ARG A 137 6.78 -25.71 -9.28
CA ARG A 137 8.19 -25.84 -8.91
C ARG A 137 8.44 -25.83 -7.41
N ILE A 138 7.71 -25.02 -6.64
CA ILE A 138 7.76 -25.01 -5.17
C ILE A 138 7.28 -26.34 -4.58
N ILE A 139 6.23 -26.93 -5.15
CA ILE A 139 5.70 -28.23 -4.69
C ILE A 139 6.72 -29.35 -4.96
N GLU A 140 7.38 -29.34 -6.12
CA GLU A 140 8.44 -30.30 -6.45
C GLU A 140 9.71 -30.10 -5.60
N HIS A 141 10.03 -28.84 -5.27
CA HIS A 141 11.26 -28.43 -4.60
C HIS A 141 10.97 -27.44 -3.45
N PRO A 142 10.48 -27.93 -2.29
CA PRO A 142 10.13 -27.07 -1.16
C PRO A 142 11.33 -26.30 -0.58
N GLU A 143 12.55 -26.75 -0.84
CA GLU A 143 13.78 -26.02 -0.51
C GLU A 143 13.86 -24.64 -1.17
N LEU A 144 13.11 -24.39 -2.25
CA LEU A 144 13.10 -23.11 -2.96
C LEU A 144 12.10 -22.09 -2.36
N ILE A 145 11.34 -22.43 -1.31
CA ILE A 145 10.37 -21.50 -0.69
C ILE A 145 10.98 -20.12 -0.35
N PRO A 146 12.17 -20.01 0.28
CA PRO A 146 12.77 -18.71 0.58
C PRO A 146 13.11 -17.89 -0.68
N THR A 147 13.52 -18.56 -1.75
CA THR A 147 13.82 -17.92 -3.04
C THR A 147 12.55 -17.34 -3.66
N TYR A 148 11.47 -18.12 -3.68
CA TYR A 148 10.20 -17.69 -4.25
C TYR A 148 9.48 -16.66 -3.37
N SER A 149 9.63 -16.69 -2.05
CA SER A 149 9.01 -15.66 -1.18
C SER A 149 9.56 -14.26 -1.47
N LEU A 150 10.87 -14.14 -1.69
CA LEU A 150 11.50 -12.89 -2.13
C LEU A 150 11.03 -12.48 -3.54
N GLY A 151 10.93 -13.44 -4.45
CA GLY A 151 10.41 -13.21 -5.80
C GLY A 151 8.95 -12.74 -5.79
N CYS A 152 8.12 -13.25 -4.87
CA CYS A 152 6.72 -12.86 -4.72
C CYS A 152 6.58 -11.39 -4.30
N ILE A 153 7.50 -10.85 -3.48
CA ILE A 153 7.50 -9.42 -3.12
C ILE A 153 7.74 -8.57 -4.36
N ALA A 154 8.80 -8.87 -5.12
CA ALA A 154 9.12 -8.16 -6.36
C ALA A 154 7.94 -8.20 -7.33
N TRP A 155 7.36 -9.39 -7.46
CA TRP A 155 6.33 -9.65 -8.42
C TRP A 155 5.00 -8.99 -8.07
N LEU A 156 4.60 -9.02 -6.79
CA LEU A 156 3.43 -8.27 -6.31
C LEU A 156 3.58 -6.78 -6.59
N LEU A 157 4.76 -6.20 -6.35
CA LEU A 157 5.02 -4.79 -6.67
C LEU A 157 4.93 -4.54 -8.19
N ILE A 158 5.42 -5.44 -9.04
CA ILE A 158 5.28 -5.30 -10.50
C ILE A 158 3.80 -5.35 -10.92
N VAL A 159 2.98 -6.23 -10.33
CA VAL A 159 1.55 -6.31 -10.62
C VAL A 159 0.84 -5.02 -10.22
N THR A 160 1.12 -4.48 -9.03
CA THR A 160 0.52 -3.20 -8.60
C THR A 160 1.00 -2.03 -9.44
N MET A 161 2.24 -2.05 -9.92
CA MET A 161 2.76 -1.08 -10.89
C MET A 161 1.95 -1.14 -12.19
N GLU A 162 1.71 -2.33 -12.74
CA GLU A 162 0.93 -2.48 -13.96
C GLU A 162 -0.47 -1.90 -13.77
N MET A 163 -1.16 -2.23 -12.68
CA MET A 163 -2.49 -1.66 -12.38
C MET A 163 -2.48 -0.13 -12.30
N THR A 164 -1.50 0.45 -11.60
CA THR A 164 -1.39 1.91 -11.46
C THR A 164 -1.00 2.60 -12.77
N SER A 165 -0.21 1.95 -13.62
CA SER A 165 0.15 2.49 -14.94
C SER A 165 -1.06 2.62 -15.89
N HIS A 166 -2.10 1.79 -15.69
CA HIS A 166 -3.35 1.83 -16.46
C HIS A 166 -4.40 2.79 -15.89
N ASN A 167 -4.07 3.57 -14.85
CA ASN A 167 -5.01 4.53 -14.28
C ASN A 167 -5.46 5.54 -15.36
N PRO A 168 -6.77 5.80 -15.57
CA PRO A 168 -7.23 6.76 -16.57
C PRO A 168 -6.72 8.17 -16.28
N ASN A 169 -6.46 8.49 -15.00
CA ASN A 169 -5.86 9.74 -14.59
C ASN A 169 -4.36 9.76 -14.89
N PRO A 170 -3.87 10.56 -15.85
CA PRO A 170 -2.45 10.61 -16.20
C PRO A 170 -1.57 11.07 -15.04
N TRP A 171 -2.13 11.77 -14.05
CA TRP A 171 -1.42 12.25 -12.86
C TRP A 171 -1.23 11.17 -11.79
N LYS A 172 -2.02 10.09 -11.84
CA LYS A 172 -1.90 8.95 -10.93
C LYS A 172 -1.20 7.74 -11.56
N ARG A 173 -0.73 7.87 -12.80
CA ARG A 173 0.01 6.80 -13.49
C ARG A 173 1.41 6.68 -12.91
N SER A 174 1.78 5.47 -12.52
CA SER A 174 3.17 5.15 -12.19
C SER A 174 4.00 5.07 -13.47
N LYS A 175 5.32 5.29 -13.34
CA LYS A 175 6.25 5.10 -14.44
C LYS A 175 6.46 3.59 -14.67
N PRO A 176 6.47 3.10 -15.93
CA PRO A 176 6.72 1.70 -16.19
C PRO A 176 8.17 1.32 -15.82
N MET A 177 8.34 0.10 -15.28
CA MET A 177 9.64 -0.46 -14.88
C MET A 177 10.70 -0.33 -15.97
N SER A 178 10.32 -0.62 -17.22
CA SER A 178 11.23 -0.54 -18.38
C SER A 178 11.80 0.87 -18.59
N LYS A 179 11.00 1.92 -18.34
CA LYS A 179 11.47 3.31 -18.41
C LYS A 179 12.47 3.60 -17.30
N MET A 180 12.23 3.12 -16.08
CA MET A 180 13.15 3.31 -14.95
C MET A 180 14.48 2.55 -15.14
N VAL A 181 14.42 1.34 -15.68
CA VAL A 181 15.64 0.58 -16.05
C VAL A 181 16.39 1.30 -17.19
N TYR A 182 15.69 1.78 -18.21
CA TYR A 182 16.31 2.53 -19.30
C TYR A 182 16.99 3.81 -18.80
N SER A 183 16.32 4.59 -17.95
CA SER A 183 16.89 5.83 -17.42
C SER A 183 18.07 5.55 -16.49
N LEU A 184 18.05 4.44 -15.74
CA LEU A 184 19.21 4.00 -14.96
C LEU A 184 20.44 3.70 -15.84
N ILE A 185 20.25 3.03 -16.97
CA ILE A 185 21.35 2.63 -17.88
C ILE A 185 21.85 3.82 -18.72
N VAL A 186 20.93 4.57 -19.32
CA VAL A 186 21.24 5.61 -20.31
C VAL A 186 21.47 6.98 -19.67
N GLY A 187 20.90 7.24 -18.49
CA GLY A 187 20.93 8.56 -17.85
C GLY A 187 20.05 9.61 -18.54
N LYS A 188 19.12 9.18 -19.40
CA LYS A 188 18.20 10.09 -20.11
C LYS A 188 16.76 9.63 -19.96
N ASN A 189 15.85 10.59 -19.90
CA ASN A 189 14.41 10.33 -19.97
C ASN A 189 14.07 9.72 -21.35
N ALA A 190 13.70 8.43 -21.37
CA ALA A 190 13.33 7.71 -22.61
C ALA A 190 12.15 8.37 -23.34
N THR A 191 11.19 8.87 -22.56
CA THR A 191 10.02 9.57 -23.07
C THR A 191 10.08 11.02 -22.61
N GLY A 192 9.98 11.93 -23.58
CA GLY A 192 9.90 13.36 -23.31
C GLY A 192 8.71 13.72 -22.43
N ALA A 193 8.66 15.00 -22.03
CA ALA A 193 7.56 15.53 -21.25
C ALA A 193 6.20 15.21 -21.91
N GLN A 194 5.37 14.37 -21.28
CA GLN A 194 4.01 14.14 -21.75
C GLN A 194 3.20 15.43 -21.56
N THR A 195 2.60 15.93 -22.63
CA THR A 195 1.67 17.07 -22.59
C THR A 195 0.27 16.53 -22.34
N ILE A 196 -0.29 16.82 -21.16
CA ILE A 196 -1.64 16.40 -20.78
C ILE A 196 -2.62 17.47 -21.24
N LYS A 197 -3.64 17.07 -22.01
CA LYS A 197 -4.68 18.01 -22.47
C LYS A 197 -5.64 18.34 -21.33
N PRO A 198 -6.22 19.55 -21.29
CA PRO A 198 -7.31 19.85 -20.37
C PRO A 198 -8.45 18.84 -20.54
N ASN A 199 -8.93 18.29 -19.43
CA ASN A 199 -10.01 17.28 -19.38
C ASN A 199 -9.73 15.98 -20.18
N GLU A 200 -8.46 15.64 -20.41
CA GLU A 200 -8.09 14.36 -21.00
C GLU A 200 -8.62 13.18 -20.16
N ASN A 201 -9.33 12.26 -20.81
CA ASN A 201 -9.95 11.07 -20.19
C ASN A 201 -10.96 11.36 -19.07
N LEU A 202 -11.67 12.50 -19.10
CA LEU A 202 -12.66 12.84 -18.08
C LEU A 202 -13.72 11.75 -17.91
N ASP A 203 -14.28 11.22 -19.01
CA ASP A 203 -15.32 10.19 -18.95
C ASP A 203 -14.80 8.89 -18.32
N ALA A 204 -13.63 8.41 -18.77
CA ALA A 204 -12.99 7.23 -18.22
C ALA A 204 -12.62 7.41 -16.73
N LEU A 205 -12.23 8.62 -16.32
CA LEU A 205 -12.00 8.97 -14.93
C LEU A 205 -13.29 8.89 -14.11
N THR A 206 -14.40 9.46 -14.61
CA THR A 206 -15.68 9.40 -13.90
C THR A 206 -16.21 7.98 -13.79
N GLU A 207 -16.03 7.14 -14.82
CA GLU A 207 -16.43 5.74 -14.79
C GLU A 207 -15.58 4.95 -13.79
N HIS A 208 -14.26 5.17 -13.81
CA HIS A 208 -13.34 4.54 -12.87
C HIS A 208 -13.65 4.94 -11.42
N ASP A 209 -13.89 6.22 -11.16
CA ASP A 209 -14.24 6.71 -9.82
C ASP A 209 -15.61 6.18 -9.36
N LYS A 210 -16.59 6.06 -10.26
CA LYS A 210 -17.88 5.42 -9.96
C LYS A 210 -17.71 3.94 -9.60
N LYS A 211 -16.94 3.19 -10.41
CA LYS A 211 -16.64 1.77 -10.13
C LYS A 211 -15.92 1.60 -8.79
N TRP A 212 -14.95 2.47 -8.51
CA TRP A 212 -14.21 2.44 -7.26
C TRP A 212 -15.11 2.74 -6.04
N LYS A 213 -15.91 3.81 -6.12
CA LYS A 213 -16.88 4.15 -5.07
C LYS A 213 -17.91 3.05 -4.84
N GLN A 214 -18.38 2.40 -5.90
CA GLN A 214 -19.31 1.28 -5.77
C GLN A 214 -18.67 0.13 -4.99
N ARG A 215 -17.42 -0.24 -5.33
CA ARG A 215 -16.70 -1.29 -4.60
C ARG A 215 -16.48 -0.98 -3.14
N LEU A 216 -16.13 0.28 -2.81
CA LEU A 216 -15.98 0.70 -1.41
C LEU A 216 -17.30 0.53 -0.66
N LYS A 217 -18.42 0.95 -1.23
CA LYS A 217 -19.75 0.75 -0.64
C LYS A 217 -20.08 -0.72 -0.44
N ASP A 218 -19.88 -1.55 -1.47
CA ASP A 218 -20.15 -2.99 -1.39
C ASP A 218 -19.32 -3.66 -0.26
N ALA A 219 -18.08 -3.19 -0.08
CA ALA A 219 -17.19 -3.72 0.93
C ALA A 219 -17.49 -3.20 2.34
N GLU A 220 -17.88 -1.92 2.48
CA GLU A 220 -18.42 -1.35 3.71
C GLU A 220 -19.69 -2.08 4.15
N GLU A 221 -20.63 -2.34 3.23
CA GLU A 221 -21.84 -3.11 3.51
C GLU A 221 -21.52 -4.53 3.97
N LYS A 222 -20.54 -5.20 3.34
CA LYS A 222 -20.09 -6.53 3.74
C LYS A 222 -19.40 -6.53 5.10
N ALA A 223 -18.60 -5.50 5.40
CA ALA A 223 -17.96 -5.32 6.70
C ALA A 223 -19.00 -5.06 7.80
N ALA A 224 -20.00 -4.21 7.53
CA ALA A 224 -21.09 -3.93 8.45
C ALA A 224 -21.92 -5.19 8.76
N LYS A 225 -22.22 -6.03 7.76
CA LYS A 225 -22.91 -7.31 7.97
C LYS A 225 -22.11 -8.24 8.89
N ARG A 226 -20.80 -8.39 8.65
CA ARG A 226 -19.91 -9.20 9.50
C ARG A 226 -19.80 -8.65 10.93
N ALA A 227 -19.76 -7.33 11.09
CA ALA A 227 -19.73 -6.70 12.41
C ALA A 227 -21.02 -6.98 13.19
N LEU A 228 -22.18 -6.96 12.53
CA LEU A 228 -23.46 -7.33 13.14
C LEU A 228 -23.53 -8.81 13.51
N GLU A 229 -23.02 -9.71 12.65
CA GLU A 229 -22.93 -11.14 12.96
C GLU A 229 -22.04 -11.39 14.19
N TYR A 230 -20.86 -10.77 14.22
CA TYR A 230 -19.93 -10.87 15.35
C TYR A 230 -20.51 -10.30 16.66
N ALA A 231 -21.26 -9.19 16.59
CA ALA A 231 -21.95 -8.64 17.76
C ALA A 231 -22.99 -9.62 18.33
N LYS A 232 -23.73 -10.32 17.47
CA LYS A 232 -24.68 -11.36 17.90
C LYS A 232 -23.97 -12.54 18.54
N GLU A 233 -22.87 -13.00 17.95
CA GLU A 233 -22.05 -14.08 18.52
C GLU A 233 -21.48 -13.69 19.91
N GLN A 234 -21.07 -12.44 20.09
CA GLN A 234 -20.64 -11.93 21.39
C GLN A 234 -21.78 -11.86 22.41
N GLU A 235 -22.96 -11.42 22.01
CA GLU A 235 -24.14 -11.42 22.89
C GLU A 235 -24.52 -12.86 23.31
N GLU A 236 -24.47 -13.82 22.39
CA GLU A 236 -24.71 -15.23 22.69
C GLU A 236 -23.64 -15.81 23.64
N TYR A 237 -22.37 -15.48 23.43
CA TYR A 237 -21.29 -15.87 24.32
C TYR A 237 -21.44 -15.28 25.73
N LEU A 238 -21.82 -14.01 25.84
CA LEU A 238 -22.08 -13.36 27.13
C LEU A 238 -23.24 -14.02 27.86
N LYS A 239 -24.34 -14.34 27.16
CA LYS A 239 -25.45 -15.10 27.73
C LYS A 239 -25.00 -16.48 28.25
N GLN A 240 -24.17 -17.19 27.50
CA GLN A 240 -23.61 -18.47 27.97
C GLN A 240 -22.71 -18.30 29.20
N MET A 241 -21.92 -17.22 29.28
CA MET A 241 -21.09 -16.92 30.43
C MET A 241 -21.92 -16.52 31.66
N GLU A 242 -23.03 -15.79 31.47
CA GLU A 242 -24.00 -15.50 32.52
C GLU A 242 -24.66 -16.79 33.03
N GLU A 243 -25.09 -17.68 32.13
CA GLU A 243 -25.67 -18.99 32.48
C GLU A 243 -24.68 -19.90 33.24
N ILE A 244 -23.36 -19.77 33.00
CA ILE A 244 -22.30 -20.53 33.70
C ILE A 244 -21.84 -19.82 34.99
N GLY A 245 -22.15 -18.52 35.16
CA GLY A 245 -21.50 -17.60 36.10
C GLY A 245 -22.16 -17.39 37.46
N ASP A 246 -23.28 -18.04 37.76
CA ASP A 246 -24.10 -17.80 38.96
C ASP A 246 -23.48 -18.24 40.32
N GLU A 247 -22.17 -18.53 40.42
CA GLU A 247 -21.54 -18.98 41.68
C GLU A 247 -20.54 -18.01 42.34
N ARG A 248 -20.26 -16.81 41.82
CA ARG A 248 -19.38 -15.85 42.53
C ARG A 248 -19.87 -14.41 42.49
N ASP A 249 -20.77 -14.13 43.42
CA ASP A 249 -21.01 -12.80 44.00
C ASP A 249 -19.70 -12.18 44.49
N THR A 250 -19.09 -11.31 43.69
CA THR A 250 -18.13 -10.33 44.22
C THR A 250 -18.51 -8.95 43.70
N ASP A 251 -19.32 -8.31 44.53
CA ASP A 251 -19.80 -6.94 44.41
C ASP A 251 -18.64 -5.96 44.59
N ILE A 252 -18.09 -5.45 43.47
CA ILE A 252 -17.04 -4.40 43.48
C ILE A 252 -17.66 -3.10 43.01
N SER A 253 -18.53 -2.54 43.85
CA SER A 253 -19.03 -1.17 43.75
C SER A 253 -18.16 -0.25 44.62
N THR A 254 -17.17 0.43 44.03
CA THR A 254 -16.46 1.54 44.69
C THR A 254 -16.89 2.89 44.10
N LYS A 255 -17.81 3.55 44.81
CA LYS A 255 -18.06 4.99 44.72
C LYS A 255 -16.89 5.74 45.36
N LEU A 256 -16.21 6.65 44.65
CA LEU A 256 -15.37 7.66 45.29
C LEU A 256 -15.20 8.89 44.39
N GLY A 257 -15.72 10.03 44.85
CA GLY A 257 -15.48 11.35 44.29
C GLY A 257 -14.11 11.87 44.72
N GLY A 258 -13.28 12.20 43.75
CA GLY A 258 -11.94 12.75 43.92
C GLY A 258 -11.24 12.69 42.56
N PHE A 259 -10.49 13.75 42.21
CA PHE A 259 -9.72 13.92 40.96
C PHE A 259 -9.81 12.72 40.00
N SER A 260 -10.65 12.83 38.97
CA SER A 260 -10.75 11.85 37.89
C SER A 260 -9.44 11.86 37.10
N VAL A 261 -8.43 11.18 37.65
CA VAL A 261 -7.30 10.68 36.88
C VAL A 261 -7.93 9.58 36.05
N ASP A 262 -8.21 9.91 34.79
CA ASP A 262 -8.82 8.99 33.84
C ASP A 262 -7.97 7.70 33.83
N PRO A 263 -8.43 6.60 34.48
CA PRO A 263 -7.60 5.42 34.71
C PRO A 263 -7.27 4.73 33.38
N THR A 264 -8.08 5.04 32.37
CA THR A 264 -7.94 4.66 30.97
C THR A 264 -6.67 5.24 30.35
N LYS A 265 -6.25 6.45 30.72
CA LYS A 265 -5.08 7.13 30.11
C LYS A 265 -3.79 6.31 30.25
N ARG A 266 -3.60 5.61 31.38
CA ARG A 266 -2.42 4.77 31.61
C ARG A 266 -2.33 3.61 30.61
N TRP A 267 -3.48 3.13 30.13
CA TRP A 267 -3.58 2.02 29.18
C TRP A 267 -3.70 2.49 27.73
N LEU A 268 -4.42 3.58 27.45
CA LEU A 268 -4.60 4.09 26.09
C LEU A 268 -3.37 4.83 25.56
N LEU A 269 -2.56 5.47 26.40
CA LEU A 269 -1.36 6.17 25.94
C LEU A 269 -0.39 5.27 25.15
N PRO A 270 0.04 4.09 25.65
CA PRO A 270 0.93 3.22 24.88
C PRO A 270 0.25 2.71 23.60
N ILE A 271 -1.07 2.44 23.64
CA ILE A 271 -1.82 2.02 22.44
C ILE A 271 -1.80 3.14 21.39
N GLN A 272 -1.99 4.40 21.79
CA GLN A 272 -1.91 5.54 20.88
C GLN A 272 -0.51 5.69 20.28
N GLU A 273 0.55 5.51 21.08
CA GLU A 273 1.94 5.55 20.59
C GLU A 273 2.21 4.44 19.58
N TRP A 274 1.78 3.21 19.87
CA TRP A 274 1.87 2.09 18.93
C TRP A 274 1.06 2.32 17.66
N LEU A 275 -0.16 2.83 17.77
CA LEU A 275 -1.00 3.20 16.61
C LEU A 275 -0.30 4.26 15.74
N GLY A 276 0.32 5.26 16.35
CA GLY A 276 1.09 6.27 15.62
C GLY A 276 2.23 5.66 14.82
N ILE A 277 3.04 4.82 15.45
CA ILE A 277 4.14 4.10 14.78
C ILE A 277 3.59 3.22 13.64
N ILE A 278 2.53 2.46 13.89
CA ILE A 278 1.91 1.57 12.89
C ILE A 278 1.38 2.39 11.70
N CYS A 279 0.67 3.50 11.94
CA CYS A 279 0.17 4.35 10.86
C CYS A 279 1.30 4.94 10.04
N GLU A 280 2.39 5.42 10.66
CA GLU A 280 3.58 5.90 9.95
C GLU A 280 4.16 4.81 9.04
N TRP A 281 4.32 3.58 9.54
CA TRP A 281 4.81 2.46 8.73
C TRP A 281 3.86 2.08 7.61
N ILE A 282 2.54 2.04 7.87
CA ILE A 282 1.57 1.67 6.84
C ILE A 282 1.46 2.76 5.78
N ARG A 283 1.60 4.06 6.10
CA ARG A 283 1.70 5.13 5.09
C ARG A 283 2.87 4.87 4.14
N VAL A 284 4.05 4.58 4.69
CA VAL A 284 5.24 4.26 3.87
C VAL A 284 4.97 3.03 3.02
N LEU A 285 4.40 1.97 3.60
CA LEU A 285 4.07 0.74 2.88
C LEU A 285 3.03 0.98 1.77
N LYS A 286 1.99 1.77 2.04
CA LYS A 286 0.98 2.19 1.05
C LYS A 286 1.64 2.90 -0.12
N ASN A 287 2.50 3.88 0.17
CA ASN A 287 3.17 4.67 -0.86
C ASN A 287 4.07 3.79 -1.73
N ILE A 288 4.70 2.78 -1.13
CA ILE A 288 5.49 1.77 -1.85
C ILE A 288 4.59 0.87 -2.71
N ILE A 289 3.51 0.31 -2.16
CA ILE A 289 2.63 -0.65 -2.84
C ILE A 289 1.87 0.00 -4.01
N ILE A 290 1.37 1.23 -3.81
CA ILE A 290 0.63 2.00 -4.82
C ILE A 290 1.59 2.66 -5.83
N TRP A 291 2.91 2.58 -5.62
CA TRP A 291 3.90 3.29 -6.43
C TRP A 291 3.70 4.81 -6.45
N GLU A 292 3.20 5.40 -5.34
CA GLU A 292 3.27 6.86 -5.18
C GLU A 292 4.73 7.30 -5.11
N GLU A 293 5.56 6.53 -4.38
CA GLU A 293 7.02 6.68 -4.34
C GLU A 293 7.69 5.73 -5.34
N CYS A 294 7.43 5.94 -6.64
CA CYS A 294 7.84 5.04 -7.73
C CYS A 294 9.30 4.56 -7.65
N TYR A 295 10.24 5.41 -7.26
CA TYR A 295 11.66 5.08 -7.24
C TYR A 295 12.07 4.18 -6.07
N ILE A 296 11.44 4.36 -4.90
CA ILE A 296 11.68 3.47 -3.75
C ILE A 296 11.09 2.10 -4.07
N SER A 297 9.86 2.06 -4.59
CA SER A 297 9.20 0.83 -5.04
C SER A 297 10.03 0.10 -6.10
N PHE A 298 10.61 0.85 -7.05
CA PHE A 298 11.52 0.31 -8.07
C PHE A 298 12.71 -0.41 -7.45
N TRP A 299 13.42 0.22 -6.50
CA TRP A 299 14.59 -0.39 -5.86
C TRP A 299 14.23 -1.58 -5.00
N ILE A 300 13.09 -1.55 -4.30
CA ILE A 300 12.60 -2.70 -3.53
C ILE A 300 12.27 -3.85 -4.47
N ALA A 301 11.56 -3.59 -5.57
CA ALA A 301 11.19 -4.61 -6.55
C ALA A 301 12.43 -5.20 -7.25
N LEU A 302 13.36 -4.35 -7.71
CA LEU A 302 14.60 -4.78 -8.34
C LEU A 302 15.50 -5.55 -7.36
N GLY A 303 15.67 -5.05 -6.12
CA GLY A 303 16.48 -5.67 -5.10
C GLY A 303 15.93 -7.03 -4.66
N SER A 304 14.62 -7.13 -4.45
CA SER A 304 13.97 -8.42 -4.11
C SER A 304 14.03 -9.41 -5.27
N PHE A 305 13.91 -8.95 -6.52
CA PHE A 305 14.08 -9.79 -7.71
C PHE A 305 15.51 -10.33 -7.84
N LEU A 306 16.52 -9.47 -7.71
CA LEU A 306 17.93 -9.86 -7.73
C LEU A 306 18.28 -10.79 -6.56
N LEU A 307 17.77 -10.50 -5.37
CA LEU A 307 17.99 -11.35 -4.19
C LEU A 307 17.34 -12.72 -4.37
N SER A 308 16.18 -12.80 -5.04
CA SER A 308 15.57 -14.07 -5.44
C SER A 308 16.49 -14.86 -6.38
N ILE A 309 17.03 -14.23 -7.43
CA ILE A 309 17.97 -14.89 -8.35
C ILE A 309 19.23 -15.39 -7.61
N ILE A 310 19.82 -14.57 -6.74
CA ILE A 310 20.99 -14.97 -5.95
C ILE A 310 20.63 -16.12 -5.00
N SER A 311 19.48 -16.02 -4.33
CA SER A 311 18.98 -17.04 -3.40
C SER A 311 18.70 -18.37 -4.08
N TYR A 312 18.37 -18.37 -5.38
CA TYR A 312 18.18 -19.60 -6.15
C TYR A 312 19.43 -20.49 -6.17
N PHE A 313 20.62 -19.90 -6.17
CA PHE A 313 21.89 -20.63 -6.17
C PHE A 313 22.35 -21.07 -4.77
N ILE A 314 21.68 -20.61 -3.71
CA ILE A 314 22.00 -21.01 -2.34
C ILE A 314 21.43 -22.41 -2.08
N PRO A 315 22.22 -23.36 -1.56
CA PRO A 315 21.75 -24.70 -1.25
C PRO A 315 20.89 -24.69 0.04
N TRP A 316 19.66 -24.17 -0.05
CA TRP A 316 18.74 -24.02 1.08
C TRP A 316 18.48 -25.32 1.82
N ALA A 317 18.43 -26.45 1.13
CA ALA A 317 18.29 -27.77 1.75
C ALA A 317 19.40 -28.06 2.77
N PHE A 318 20.62 -27.59 2.53
CA PHE A 318 21.72 -27.72 3.50
C PHE A 318 21.51 -26.80 4.71
N ILE A 319 21.15 -25.54 4.46
CA ILE A 319 20.94 -24.53 5.52
C ILE A 319 19.77 -24.91 6.42
N THR A 320 18.63 -25.31 5.86
CA THR A 320 17.43 -25.68 6.63
C THR A 320 17.68 -26.93 7.47
N ARG A 321 18.35 -27.94 6.93
CA ARG A 321 18.75 -29.13 7.69
C ARG A 321 19.69 -28.77 8.85
N TRP A 322 20.63 -27.85 8.62
CA TRP A 322 21.53 -27.36 9.68
C TRP A 322 20.79 -26.55 10.75
N ALA A 323 19.90 -25.64 10.35
CA ALA A 323 19.09 -24.84 11.27
C ALA A 323 18.22 -25.74 12.17
N LEU A 324 17.55 -26.75 11.60
CA LEU A 324 16.75 -27.71 12.37
C LEU A 324 17.61 -28.52 13.34
N ARG A 325 18.84 -28.90 12.97
CA ARG A 325 19.77 -29.57 13.90
C ARG A 325 20.17 -28.68 15.07
N ILE A 326 20.39 -27.38 14.86
CA ILE A 326 20.73 -26.43 15.93
C ILE A 326 19.52 -26.22 16.86
N ILE A 327 18.34 -25.99 16.28
CA ILE A 327 17.09 -25.82 17.03
C ILE A 327 16.80 -27.07 17.88
N GLY A 328 16.90 -28.26 17.31
CA GLY A 328 16.70 -29.52 18.04
C GLY A 328 17.68 -29.70 19.22
N LYS A 329 18.95 -29.31 19.04
CA LYS A 329 19.93 -29.32 20.15
C LYS A 329 19.59 -28.30 21.24
N PHE A 330 19.09 -27.12 20.88
CA PHE A 330 18.66 -26.11 21.84
C PHE A 330 17.47 -26.59 22.66
N PHE A 331 16.43 -27.13 22.02
CA PHE A 331 15.28 -27.71 22.72
C PHE A 331 15.64 -28.89 23.61
N ASN A 332 16.49 -29.82 23.14
CA ASN A 332 16.95 -30.93 23.97
C ASN A 332 17.76 -30.47 25.20
N SER A 333 18.48 -29.35 25.10
CA SER A 333 19.23 -28.79 26.24
C SER A 333 18.30 -28.15 27.27
N SER A 334 17.22 -27.50 26.83
CA SER A 334 16.23 -26.87 27.72
C SER A 334 15.33 -27.86 28.47
N ILE A 335 15.19 -29.10 27.99
CA ILE A 335 14.37 -30.15 28.63
C ILE A 335 15.13 -30.88 29.76
N VAL A 336 16.46 -30.75 29.80
CA VAL A 336 17.34 -31.45 30.77
C VAL A 336 17.63 -30.59 32.03
N ILE A 337 17.03 -29.41 32.13
CA ILE A 337 17.05 -28.52 33.30
C ILE A 337 15.69 -28.57 33.96
#